data_AF-A0A832LTN4-F1
#
_entry.id   AF-A0A832LTN4-F1
#
_cell.length_a   1.000
_cell.length_b   1.000
_cell.length_c   1.000
_cell.angle_alpha   90.00
_cell.angle_beta   90.00
_cell.angle_gamma   90.00
#
_symmetry.space_group_name_H-M   'P 1'
#
loop_
_entity.id
_entity.type
_entity.pdbx_description
1 polymer ?
#
loop_
_entity_poly.entity_id
_entity_poly.type
_entity_poly.pdbx_seq_one_letter_code
_entity_poly.pdbx_strand_id
1 'polypeptide(L)'
;MRLHAFQMGGWLNTDRTLPFLQVLVDGNPVFTQTNVAISGSTANTFSFDPNVVKGGVIEIRFGNDWNIAIDNIGFSQELIPEPASITLLGAGLAGLALRRRTRK
;
A
#
# COMPACT_ATOMS: atom_id res chain seq x y z
N MET A 1 3.14 -4.33 1.71
CA MET A 1 2.98 -3.19 0.78
C MET A 1 3.40 -1.91 1.49
N ARG A 2 3.85 -0.89 0.75
CA ARG A 2 4.17 0.45 1.26
C ARG A 2 3.56 1.51 0.35
N LEU A 3 2.98 2.56 0.93
CA LEU A 3 2.49 3.72 0.19
C LEU A 3 3.52 4.84 0.29
N HIS A 4 3.90 5.43 -0.85
CA HIS A 4 4.83 6.56 -0.93
C HIS A 4 4.08 7.87 -1.08
N ALA A 5 3.15 7.93 -2.03
CA ALA A 5 2.38 9.13 -2.31
C ALA A 5 1.11 8.81 -3.09
N PHE A 6 0.19 9.75 -3.12
CA PHE A 6 -0.88 9.84 -4.11
C PHE A 6 -1.22 11.30 -4.36
N GLN A 7 -1.94 11.55 -5.45
CA GLN A 7 -2.45 12.86 -5.78
C GLN A 7 -3.98 12.87 -5.78
N MET A 8 -4.54 14.06 -5.57
CA MET A 8 -5.96 14.31 -5.68
C MET A 8 -6.20 15.60 -6.46
N GLY A 9 -7.22 15.60 -7.30
CA GLY A 9 -7.65 16.76 -8.08
C GLY A 9 -9.15 16.96 -7.98
N GLY A 10 -9.56 18.22 -7.88
CA GLY A 10 -10.96 18.65 -7.95
C GLY A 10 -11.39 18.91 -9.39
N TRP A 11 -12.70 19.01 -9.61
CA TRP A 11 -13.26 19.42 -10.89
C TRP A 11 -12.72 20.77 -11.34
N LEU A 12 -12.55 20.91 -12.66
CA LEU A 12 -11.89 22.05 -13.28
C LEU A 12 -12.41 23.40 -12.76
N ASN A 13 -11.48 24.26 -12.36
CA ASN A 13 -11.69 25.64 -11.88
C ASN A 13 -12.55 25.77 -10.62
N THR A 14 -12.78 24.68 -9.88
CA THR A 14 -13.55 24.72 -8.63
C THR A 14 -12.79 24.00 -7.53
N ASP A 15 -12.24 24.75 -6.58
CA ASP A 15 -11.67 24.18 -5.37
C ASP A 15 -12.78 23.56 -4.50
N ARG A 16 -12.47 22.43 -3.87
CA ARG A 16 -13.41 21.63 -3.08
C ARG A 16 -12.81 21.32 -1.72
N THR A 17 -13.64 21.01 -0.75
CA THR A 17 -13.18 20.65 0.60
C THR A 17 -13.70 19.28 0.98
N LEU A 18 -12.80 18.33 1.21
CA LEU A 18 -13.15 17.04 1.79
C LEU A 18 -13.37 17.20 3.30
N PRO A 19 -14.46 16.64 3.86
CA PRO A 19 -14.66 16.65 5.30
C PRO A 19 -13.57 15.86 6.03
N PHE A 20 -13.06 14.80 5.41
CA PHE A 20 -11.92 14.03 5.92
C PHE A 20 -11.10 13.38 4.80
N LEU A 21 -9.84 13.11 5.10
CA LEU A 21 -8.92 12.23 4.38
C LEU A 21 -8.15 11.41 5.42
N GLN A 22 -8.08 10.10 5.23
CA GLN A 22 -7.37 9.18 6.09
C GLN A 22 -6.58 8.18 5.26
N VAL A 23 -5.45 7.76 5.81
CA VAL A 23 -4.73 6.57 5.35
C VAL A 23 -4.72 5.58 6.51
N LEU A 24 -5.16 4.36 6.24
CA LEU A 24 -5.20 3.28 7.20
C LEU A 24 -4.23 2.18 6.77
N VAL A 25 -3.59 1.57 7.75
CA VAL A 25 -2.73 0.41 7.61
C VAL A 25 -3.34 -0.71 8.44
N ASP A 26 -3.73 -1.80 7.77
CA ASP A 26 -4.33 -2.96 8.41
C ASP A 26 -5.52 -2.59 9.34
N GLY A 27 -6.35 -1.64 8.87
CA GLY A 27 -7.53 -1.14 9.58
C GLY A 27 -7.26 -0.03 10.61
N ASN A 28 -6.00 0.33 10.88
CA ASN A 28 -5.63 1.38 11.84
C ASN A 28 -5.27 2.69 11.11
N PRO A 29 -5.86 3.84 11.46
CA PRO A 29 -5.49 5.12 10.85
C PRO A 29 -4.07 5.52 11.24
N VAL A 30 -3.22 5.75 10.23
CA VAL A 30 -1.85 6.27 10.37
C VAL A 30 -1.73 7.72 9.89
N PHE A 31 -2.72 8.18 9.13
CA PHE A 31 -2.89 9.58 8.75
C PHE A 31 -4.37 9.95 8.88
N THR A 32 -4.65 11.14 9.38
CA THR A 32 -6.01 11.70 9.43
C THR A 32 -5.92 13.21 9.32
N GLN A 33 -6.70 13.77 8.41
CA GLN A 33 -6.87 15.19 8.23
C GLN A 33 -8.34 15.50 7.97
N THR A 34 -8.82 16.63 8.47
CA THR A 34 -10.17 17.16 8.24
C THR A 34 -10.11 18.47 7.49
N ASN A 35 -11.19 18.87 6.83
CA ASN A 35 -11.29 20.12 6.06
C ASN A 35 -10.14 20.25 5.03
N VAL A 36 -9.95 19.20 4.23
CA VAL A 36 -8.85 19.12 3.27
C VAL A 36 -9.25 19.87 2.01
N ALA A 37 -8.57 20.98 1.71
CA ALA A 37 -8.74 21.72 0.47
C ALA A 37 -8.12 20.95 -0.70
N ILE A 38 -8.92 20.68 -1.73
CA ILE A 38 -8.54 20.02 -2.98
C ILE A 38 -8.72 21.03 -4.11
N SER A 39 -7.67 21.29 -4.88
CA SER A 39 -7.71 22.29 -5.94
C SER A 39 -8.38 21.77 -7.20
N GLY A 40 -9.16 22.63 -7.85
CA GLY A 40 -9.70 22.39 -9.19
C GLY A 40 -8.76 22.80 -10.33
N SER A 41 -7.54 23.26 -10.03
CA SER A 41 -6.58 23.77 -11.02
C SER A 41 -5.21 23.12 -10.95
N THR A 42 -4.85 22.56 -9.80
CA THR A 42 -3.58 21.85 -9.56
C THR A 42 -3.83 20.58 -8.77
N ALA A 43 -2.95 19.59 -8.92
CA ALA A 43 -3.03 18.37 -8.13
C ALA A 43 -2.47 18.60 -6.71
N ASN A 44 -3.25 18.23 -5.69
CA ASN A 44 -2.77 18.14 -4.32
C ASN A 44 -1.95 16.86 -4.18
N THR A 45 -0.69 16.97 -3.72
CA THR A 45 0.17 15.80 -3.49
C THR A 45 0.21 15.46 -2.00
N PHE A 46 -0.09 14.21 -1.68
CA PHE A 46 0.03 13.65 -0.35
C PHE A 46 1.17 12.63 -0.34
N SER A 47 2.23 12.94 0.41
CA SER A 47 3.45 12.12 0.50
C SER A 47 3.63 11.58 1.91
N PHE A 48 4.15 10.37 2.02
CA PHE A 48 4.28 9.63 3.27
C PHE A 48 5.67 9.02 3.40
N ASP A 49 6.13 8.83 4.64
CA ASP A 49 7.26 7.94 4.91
C ASP A 49 6.80 6.48 4.68
N PRO A 50 7.36 5.77 3.68
CA PRO A 50 6.95 4.40 3.39
C PRO A 50 7.32 3.41 4.52
N ASN A 51 8.11 3.80 5.51
CA ASN A 51 8.35 3.00 6.71
C ASN A 51 7.23 3.10 7.74
N VAL A 52 6.46 4.19 7.71
CA VAL A 52 5.29 4.41 8.56
C VAL A 52 4.05 3.81 7.89
N VAL A 53 3.87 4.02 6.58
CA VAL A 53 2.70 3.53 5.84
C VAL A 53 3.01 2.20 5.15
N LYS A 54 3.24 1.15 5.96
CA LYS A 54 3.54 -0.20 5.50
C LYS A 54 2.65 -1.23 6.18
N GLY A 55 2.07 -2.15 5.42
CA GLY A 55 1.20 -3.21 5.96
C GLY A 55 0.75 -4.21 4.91
N GLY A 56 -0.13 -5.13 5.32
CA GLY A 56 -0.78 -6.07 4.41
C GLY A 56 -1.79 -5.36 3.52
N VAL A 57 -2.65 -4.55 4.12
CA VAL A 57 -3.65 -3.72 3.46
C VAL A 57 -3.37 -2.25 3.78
N ILE A 58 -3.36 -1.40 2.74
CA ILE A 58 -3.36 0.06 2.90
C ILE A 58 -4.66 0.57 2.28
N GLU A 59 -5.37 1.40 3.02
CA GLU A 59 -6.65 1.98 2.58
C GLU A 59 -6.57 3.50 2.60
N ILE A 60 -6.95 4.14 1.50
CA ILE A 60 -7.12 5.59 1.41
C ILE A 60 -8.62 5.86 1.51
N ARG A 61 -9.06 6.48 2.63
CA ARG A 61 -10.45 6.84 2.87
C ARG A 61 -10.62 8.34 2.81
N PHE A 62 -11.64 8.82 2.13
CA PHE A 62 -11.95 10.25 2.07
C PHE A 62 -13.45 10.47 2.02
N GLY A 63 -13.86 11.67 2.43
CA GLY A 63 -15.26 12.07 2.36
C GLY A 63 -15.80 12.05 0.93
N ASN A 64 -17.06 11.67 0.78
CA ASN A 64 -17.68 11.57 -0.55
C ASN A 64 -17.85 12.95 -1.19
N ASP A 65 -17.29 13.12 -2.38
CA ASP A 65 -17.54 14.24 -3.28
C ASP A 65 -17.42 13.73 -4.73
N TRP A 66 -18.47 13.94 -5.54
CA TRP A 66 -18.52 13.48 -6.93
C TRP A 66 -17.45 14.08 -7.83
N ASN A 67 -16.92 15.24 -7.45
CA ASN A 67 -16.04 16.08 -8.27
C ASN A 67 -14.59 16.06 -7.75
N ILE A 68 -14.19 15.01 -7.04
CA ILE A 68 -12.82 14.80 -6.58
C ILE A 68 -12.37 13.41 -7.04
N ALA A 69 -11.18 13.33 -7.64
CA ALA A 69 -10.57 12.09 -8.07
C ALA A 69 -9.20 11.88 -7.41
N ILE A 70 -8.79 10.61 -7.30
CA ILE A 70 -7.43 10.20 -6.92
C ILE A 70 -6.66 9.79 -8.18
N ASP A 71 -5.39 10.18 -8.26
CA ASP A 71 -4.45 9.75 -9.28
C ASP A 71 -3.03 9.55 -8.73
N ASN A 72 -2.12 9.08 -9.60
CA ASN A 72 -0.68 8.97 -9.36
C ASN A 72 -0.29 8.30 -8.02
N ILE A 73 -0.96 7.18 -7.69
CA ILE A 73 -0.68 6.40 -6.48
C ILE A 73 0.67 5.69 -6.63
N GLY A 74 1.67 6.16 -5.89
CA GLY A 74 2.99 5.53 -5.79
C GLY A 74 3.04 4.54 -4.63
N PHE A 75 3.25 3.26 -4.92
CA PHE A 75 3.40 2.19 -3.93
C PHE A 75 4.53 1.23 -4.28
N SER A 76 5.02 0.49 -3.28
CA SER A 76 5.94 -0.62 -3.51
C SER A 76 5.54 -1.86 -2.71
N GLN A 77 5.94 -3.02 -3.22
CA GLN A 77 5.81 -4.29 -2.53
C GLN A 77 7.19 -4.83 -2.23
N GLU A 78 7.43 -5.15 -0.97
CA GLU A 78 8.63 -5.88 -0.56
C GLU A 78 8.30 -7.38 -0.64
N LEU A 79 9.17 -8.14 -1.31
CA LEU A 79 9.13 -9.60 -1.27
C LEU A 79 9.44 -10.02 0.15
N ILE A 80 8.42 -10.52 0.85
CA ILE A 80 8.65 -11.20 2.13
C ILE A 80 9.47 -12.45 1.80
N PRO A 81 10.60 -12.71 2.48
CA PRO A 81 11.42 -13.88 2.24
C PRO A 81 10.54 -15.12 2.16
N GLU A 82 10.78 -15.95 1.15
CA GLU A 82 9.93 -17.11 0.89
C GLU A 82 9.82 -17.96 2.16
N PRO A 83 8.60 -18.41 2.52
CA PRO A 83 8.40 -19.22 3.70
C PRO A 83 9.36 -20.41 3.68
N ALA A 84 9.76 -20.89 4.86
CA ALA A 84 10.64 -22.04 5.05
C ALA A 84 10.28 -23.29 4.22
N SER A 85 9.10 -23.32 3.60
CA SER A 85 8.66 -24.22 2.54
C SER A 85 9.69 -24.52 1.43
N ILE A 86 10.40 -23.54 0.86
CA ILE A 86 11.44 -23.85 -0.16
C ILE A 86 12.62 -24.55 0.48
N THR A 87 13.06 -24.07 1.65
CA THR A 87 14.13 -24.73 2.42
C THR A 87 13.74 -26.15 2.80
N LEU A 88 12.49 -26.37 3.22
CA LEU A 88 11.94 -27.66 3.63
C LEU A 88 11.79 -28.60 2.43
N LEU A 89 11.34 -28.09 1.29
CA LEU A 89 11.27 -28.83 0.03
C LEU A 89 12.66 -29.26 -0.42
N GLY A 90 13.63 -28.34 -0.41
CA GLY A 90 15.03 -28.62 -0.74
C GLY A 90 15.65 -29.66 0.19
N ALA A 91 15.46 -29.49 1.51
CA ALA A 91 15.95 -30.43 2.52
C ALA A 91 15.28 -31.81 2.39
N GLY A 92 13.97 -31.85 2.13
CA GLY A 92 13.22 -33.10 1.92
C GLY A 92 13.70 -33.86 0.68
N LEU A 93 13.89 -33.17 -0.44
CA LEU A 93 14.42 -33.76 -1.67
C LEU A 93 15.86 -34.26 -1.50
N ALA A 94 16.71 -33.48 -0.82
CA ALA A 94 18.08 -33.90 -0.50
C ALA A 94 18.09 -35.15 0.39
N GLY A 95 17.24 -35.20 1.41
CA GLY A 95 17.08 -36.38 2.28
C GLY A 95 16.62 -37.63 1.53
N LEU A 96 15.65 -37.49 0.61
CA LEU A 96 15.19 -38.58 -0.24
C LEU A 96 16.30 -39.08 -1.18
N ALA A 97 17.07 -38.17 -1.78
CA ALA A 97 18.19 -38.53 -2.65
C ALA A 97 19.30 -39.27 -1.89
N LEU A 98 19.63 -38.83 -0.67
CA LEU A 98 20.60 -39.51 0.20
C LEU A 98 20.11 -40.91 0.58
N ARG A 99 18.85 -41.06 0.98
CA ARG A 99 18.26 -42.37 1.32
C ARG A 99 18.24 -43.36 0.15
N ARG A 100 18.12 -42.87 -1.09
CA ARG A 100 18.17 -43.71 -2.29
C ARG A 100 19.58 -44.24 -2.56
N ARG A 101 20.62 -43.50 -2.18
CA ARG A 101 22.03 -43.91 -2.33
C ARG A 101 22.46 -44.96 -1.32
N THR A 102 21.87 -44.98 -0.13
CA THR A 102 22.18 -45.96 0.93
C THR A 102 21.41 -47.28 0.82
N ARG A 103 20.47 -47.39 -0.13
CA ARG A 103 19.66 -48.61 -0.39
C ARG A 103 20.14 -49.41 -1.61
N LYS A 104 21.19 -48.96 -2.28
CA LYS A 104 21.95 -49.73 -3.27
C LYS A 104 23.22 -50.24 -2.61
#